data_AF-A0A7X9PGR3-F1
#
_entry.id   AF-A0A7X9PGR3-F1
#
_cell.length_a   1.000
_cell.length_b   1.000
_cell.length_c   1.000
_cell.angle_alpha   90.00
_cell.angle_beta   90.00
_cell.angle_gamma   90.00
#
_symmetry.space_group_name_H-M   'P 1'
#
loop_
_entity.id
_entity.type
_entity.pdbx_description
1 polymer ?
#
loop_
_entity_poly.entity_id
_entity_poly.type
_entity_poly.pdbx_seq_one_letter_code
_entity_poly.pdbx_strand_id
1 'polypeptide(L)'
;MIFENVALHNVDGLYKHKDIEGLLLGRIPEHVSARLSKAGQMMMICPSGSEIRFVSETYPVKITLSVDKITKHLGDGIITDARVFFGTFQTRQRFVIKRIKTLLEIIRPPKFIELAEKIATDAPFSPHVCRIRFWGTTMGAPIRFHGIETEGKIRPPHAEELPGLSYLAYGTSLTQGAYASESHLSYPNLVGCRLGVDVINLGSSCS
;
A
#
# COMPACT_ATOMS: atom_id res chain seq x y z
N MET A 1 6.99 -8.20 -0.74
CA MET A 1 7.16 -9.51 -0.05
C MET A 1 5.82 -10.23 0.12
N ILE A 2 5.80 -11.55 0.34
CA ILE A 2 4.58 -12.28 0.77
C ILE A 2 4.61 -12.38 2.30
N PHE A 3 3.48 -12.09 2.95
CA PHE A 3 3.30 -12.24 4.39
C PHE A 3 1.92 -12.84 4.66
N GLU A 4 1.88 -13.96 5.38
CA GLU A 4 0.67 -14.78 5.54
C GLU A 4 0.05 -15.08 4.15
N ASN A 5 -1.18 -14.61 3.91
CA ASN A 5 -1.94 -14.86 2.69
C ASN A 5 -2.04 -13.62 1.79
N VAL A 6 -1.15 -12.63 1.95
CA VAL A 6 -1.15 -11.39 1.17
C VAL A 6 0.23 -11.05 0.63
N ALA A 7 0.26 -10.27 -0.44
CA ALA A 7 1.49 -9.62 -0.92
C ALA A 7 1.55 -8.18 -0.39
N LEU A 8 2.62 -7.86 0.32
CA LEU A 8 2.95 -6.50 0.75
C LEU A 8 3.88 -5.87 -0.28
N HIS A 9 3.34 -4.95 -1.09
CA HIS A 9 4.06 -4.24 -2.13
C HIS A 9 4.71 -2.97 -1.59
N ASN A 10 5.91 -2.62 -2.08
CA ASN A 10 6.73 -1.53 -1.50
C ASN A 10 6.90 -1.71 0.02
N VAL A 11 7.04 -2.95 0.46
CA VAL A 11 7.33 -3.34 1.83
C VAL A 11 8.34 -4.48 1.79
N ASP A 12 9.44 -4.28 2.48
CA ASP A 12 10.52 -5.26 2.62
C ASP A 12 11.08 -5.33 4.05
N GLY A 13 10.47 -4.56 4.97
CA GLY A 13 10.73 -4.62 6.40
C GLY A 13 9.43 -4.76 7.19
N LEU A 14 9.39 -5.74 8.10
CA LEU A 14 8.30 -5.97 9.05
C LEU A 14 8.84 -5.84 10.48
N TYR A 15 8.66 -4.66 11.07
CA TYR A 15 9.29 -4.32 12.34
C TYR A 15 8.34 -4.58 13.51
N LYS A 16 8.74 -5.49 14.40
CA LYS A 16 8.05 -5.76 15.67
C LYS A 16 8.50 -4.77 16.73
N HIS A 17 7.60 -4.38 17.62
CA HIS A 17 7.93 -3.60 18.82
C HIS A 17 7.34 -4.29 20.04
N LYS A 18 8.12 -4.42 21.12
CA LYS A 18 7.71 -5.16 22.33
C LYS A 18 6.40 -4.62 22.95
N ASP A 19 6.21 -3.30 22.93
CA ASP A 19 5.07 -2.63 23.60
C ASP A 19 4.01 -2.10 22.62
N ILE A 20 4.12 -2.40 21.32
CA ILE A 20 3.16 -1.90 20.31
C ILE A 20 2.74 -3.06 19.42
N GLU A 21 1.44 -3.37 19.45
CA GLU A 21 0.85 -4.43 18.67
C GLU A 21 0.90 -4.14 17.15
N GLY A 22 0.93 -5.20 16.35
CA GLY A 22 0.96 -5.15 14.90
C GLY A 22 2.37 -4.98 14.35
N LEU A 23 2.53 -5.30 13.07
CA LEU A 23 3.80 -5.20 12.34
C LEU A 23 3.89 -3.85 11.66
N LEU A 24 4.92 -3.07 12.00
CA LEU A 24 5.21 -1.84 11.29
C LEU A 24 5.75 -2.17 9.91
N LEU A 25 5.10 -1.64 8.88
CA LEU A 25 5.47 -1.83 7.48
C LEU A 25 6.53 -0.80 7.09
N GLY A 26 7.67 -1.25 6.56
CA GLY A 26 8.69 -0.36 6.00
C GLY A 26 9.15 -0.77 4.60
N ARG A 27 9.55 0.22 3.81
CA ARG A 27 9.85 0.11 2.39
C ARG A 27 11.19 -0.54 2.06
N ILE A 28 12.06 -0.69 3.07
CA ILE A 28 13.38 -1.33 2.96
C ILE A 28 13.62 -2.30 4.11
N PRO A 29 14.56 -3.26 3.97
CA PRO A 29 14.97 -4.15 5.04
C PRO A 29 15.64 -3.42 6.21
N GLU A 30 15.56 -4.04 7.40
CA GLU A 30 16.11 -3.50 8.65
C GLU A 30 17.61 -3.20 8.57
N HIS A 31 18.40 -4.09 7.98
CA HIS A 31 19.85 -3.91 7.86
C HIS A 31 20.24 -2.73 6.95
N VAL A 32 19.37 -2.35 6.01
CA VAL A 32 19.56 -1.14 5.18
C VAL A 32 19.13 0.09 5.97
N SER A 33 17.95 0.03 6.60
CA SER A 33 17.41 1.10 7.43
C SER A 33 18.40 1.53 8.53
N ALA A 34 19.01 0.57 9.23
CA ALA A 34 19.99 0.82 10.29
C ALA A 34 21.23 1.62 9.85
N ARG A 35 21.50 1.67 8.54
CA ARG A 35 22.63 2.44 7.95
C ARG A 35 22.23 3.81 7.45
N LEU A 36 20.94 4.16 7.47
CA LEU A 36 20.46 5.48 7.09
C LEU A 36 20.52 6.45 8.28
N SER A 37 20.50 7.75 7.97
CA SER A 37 20.26 8.79 8.97
C SER A 37 18.90 8.56 9.66
N LYS A 38 18.71 9.11 10.87
CA LYS A 38 17.41 9.04 11.57
C LYS A 38 16.26 9.57 10.72
N ALA A 39 16.51 10.62 9.93
CA ALA A 39 15.54 11.17 8.99
C ALA A 39 15.23 10.18 7.86
N GLY A 40 16.26 9.56 7.26
CA GLY A 40 16.07 8.53 6.23
C GLY A 40 15.30 7.31 6.74
N GLN A 41 15.61 6.83 7.95
CA GLN A 41 14.87 5.75 8.61
C GLN A 41 13.37 6.10 8.75
N MET A 42 13.07 7.34 9.16
CA MET A 42 11.70 7.83 9.29
C MET A 42 10.96 7.82 7.95
N MET A 43 11.59 8.29 6.87
CA MET A 43 10.96 8.33 5.57
C MET A 43 10.71 6.94 4.99
N MET A 44 11.58 5.98 5.30
CA MET A 44 11.46 4.62 4.79
C MET A 44 10.36 3.80 5.46
N ILE A 45 9.82 4.25 6.60
CA ILE A 45 8.62 3.68 7.21
C ILE A 45 7.33 4.43 6.85
N CYS A 46 7.42 5.56 6.15
CA CYS A 46 6.24 6.22 5.57
C CYS A 46 5.68 5.35 4.42
N PRO A 47 4.36 5.22 4.29
CA PRO A 47 3.71 4.20 3.45
C PRO A 47 3.65 4.57 1.96
N SER A 48 4.53 5.48 1.51
CA SER A 48 4.48 6.05 0.16
C SER A 48 4.69 4.96 -0.90
N GLY A 49 3.64 4.71 -1.69
CA GLY A 49 3.63 3.64 -2.70
C GLY A 49 3.40 2.24 -2.15
N SER A 50 3.30 2.07 -0.83
CA SER A 50 3.02 0.78 -0.19
C SER A 50 1.59 0.32 -0.41
N GLU A 51 1.42 -0.98 -0.65
CA GLU A 51 0.11 -1.59 -0.87
C GLU A 51 0.00 -2.95 -0.17
N ILE A 52 -1.21 -3.31 0.27
CA ILE A 52 -1.55 -4.71 0.54
C ILE A 52 -2.32 -5.25 -0.66
N ARG A 53 -1.87 -6.37 -1.21
CA ARG A 53 -2.46 -6.98 -2.41
C ARG A 53 -2.86 -8.42 -2.14
N PHE A 54 -4.03 -8.80 -2.60
CA PHE A 54 -4.56 -10.15 -2.43
C PHE A 54 -5.65 -10.45 -3.45
N VAL A 55 -5.97 -11.73 -3.60
CA VAL A 55 -7.17 -12.21 -4.27
C VAL A 55 -8.01 -12.95 -3.23
N SER A 56 -9.32 -12.74 -3.26
CA SER A 56 -10.25 -13.43 -2.37
C SER A 56 -11.46 -13.97 -3.14
N GLU A 57 -11.89 -15.16 -2.74
CA GLU A 57 -13.08 -15.84 -3.29
C GLU A 57 -14.36 -15.11 -2.88
N THR A 58 -14.41 -14.63 -1.63
CA THR A 58 -15.59 -14.02 -1.02
C THR A 58 -15.28 -12.62 -0.48
N TYR A 59 -16.32 -11.81 -0.43
CA TYR A 59 -16.31 -10.48 0.18
C TYR A 59 -17.53 -10.39 1.11
N PRO A 60 -17.45 -9.64 2.23
CA PRO A 60 -16.41 -8.68 2.56
C PRO A 60 -15.10 -9.29 3.06
N VAL A 61 -13.98 -8.60 2.80
CA VAL A 61 -12.67 -8.90 3.41
C VAL A 61 -12.36 -7.82 4.44
N LYS A 62 -11.97 -8.23 5.64
CA LYS A 62 -11.72 -7.36 6.79
C LYS A 62 -10.22 -7.23 7.03
N ILE A 63 -9.70 -6.00 7.05
CA ILE A 63 -8.29 -5.73 7.37
C ILE A 63 -8.22 -4.81 8.58
N THR A 64 -7.38 -5.16 9.55
CA THR A 64 -7.16 -4.32 10.74
C THR A 64 -5.82 -3.60 10.65
N LEU A 65 -5.85 -2.27 10.64
CA LEU A 65 -4.68 -1.40 10.54
C LEU A 65 -4.66 -0.34 11.65
N SER A 66 -3.49 0.19 11.96
CA SER A 66 -3.37 1.44 12.74
C SER A 66 -2.16 2.26 12.26
N VAL A 67 -2.13 3.56 12.55
CA VAL A 67 -0.91 4.36 12.36
C VAL A 67 -0.02 4.29 13.60
N ASP A 68 1.29 4.32 13.40
CA ASP A 68 2.28 4.26 14.47
C ASP A 68 2.32 5.55 15.32
N LYS A 69 2.67 5.44 16.60
CA LYS A 69 2.77 6.58 17.52
C LYS A 69 3.84 7.60 17.11
N ILE A 70 4.81 7.20 16.30
CA ILE A 70 5.85 8.04 15.71
C ILE A 70 5.30 9.20 14.87
N THR A 71 4.02 9.17 14.47
CA THR A 71 3.33 10.27 13.77
C THR A 71 3.58 11.65 14.40
N LYS A 72 3.82 11.75 15.72
CA LYS A 72 4.12 13.02 16.40
C LYS A 72 5.34 13.76 15.83
N HIS A 73 6.31 13.05 15.25
CA HIS A 73 7.51 13.65 14.66
C HIS A 73 7.30 14.17 13.23
N LEU A 74 6.18 13.82 12.59
CA LEU A 74 5.88 14.24 11.22
C LEU A 74 5.04 15.54 11.19
N GLY A 75 4.56 16.02 12.34
CA GLY A 75 3.73 17.22 12.47
C GLY A 75 2.25 16.92 12.70
N ASP A 76 1.51 17.93 13.16
CA ASP A 76 0.06 17.83 13.36
C ASP A 76 -0.69 17.81 12.01
N GLY A 77 -1.87 17.19 11.99
CA GLY A 77 -2.75 17.19 10.81
C GLY A 77 -2.41 16.16 9.73
N ILE A 78 -1.43 15.27 9.95
CA ILE A 78 -1.16 14.16 9.02
C ILE A 78 -2.28 13.13 9.10
N ILE A 79 -2.98 12.98 7.98
CA ILE A 79 -3.99 11.96 7.77
C ILE A 79 -3.34 10.86 6.93
N THR A 80 -3.56 9.61 7.32
CA THR A 80 -3.21 8.44 6.52
C THR A 80 -4.48 7.71 6.18
N ASP A 81 -4.65 7.36 4.91
CA ASP A 81 -5.78 6.62 4.46
C ASP A 81 -5.40 5.46 3.53
N ALA A 82 -6.38 4.61 3.32
CA ALA A 82 -6.33 3.51 2.38
C ALA A 82 -7.39 3.70 1.30
N ARG A 83 -6.97 3.49 0.06
CA ARG A 83 -7.84 3.47 -1.12
C ARG A 83 -7.92 2.04 -1.66
N VAL A 84 -9.13 1.58 -1.94
CA VAL A 84 -9.35 0.24 -2.49
C VAL A 84 -9.41 0.30 -4.01
N PHE A 85 -8.58 -0.52 -4.64
CA PHE A 85 -8.58 -0.78 -6.06
C PHE A 85 -8.85 -2.26 -6.33
N PHE A 86 -9.50 -2.57 -7.44
CA PHE A 86 -9.57 -3.91 -8.00
C PHE A 86 -8.90 -3.88 -9.38
N GLY A 87 -7.77 -4.55 -9.52
CA GLY A 87 -6.87 -4.39 -10.66
C GLY A 87 -6.43 -2.93 -10.82
N THR A 88 -6.81 -2.31 -11.95
CA THR A 88 -6.55 -0.89 -12.23
C THR A 88 -7.69 0.05 -11.80
N PHE A 89 -8.83 -0.49 -11.36
CA PHE A 89 -10.04 0.29 -11.09
C PHE A 89 -10.07 0.79 -9.65
N GLN A 90 -10.12 2.11 -9.47
CA GLN A 90 -10.33 2.72 -8.17
C GLN A 90 -11.81 2.63 -7.76
N THR A 91 -12.06 2.19 -6.51
CA THR A 91 -13.41 2.25 -5.93
C THR A 91 -13.63 3.54 -5.14
N ARG A 92 -14.87 3.77 -4.70
CA ARG A 92 -15.20 4.88 -3.78
C ARG A 92 -14.78 4.62 -2.32
N GLN A 93 -14.33 3.41 -2.00
CA GLN A 93 -13.98 3.03 -0.64
C GLN A 93 -12.69 3.72 -0.20
N ARG A 94 -12.82 4.53 0.86
CA ARG A 94 -11.75 5.27 1.53
C ARG A 94 -11.83 5.01 3.01
N PHE A 95 -10.71 4.67 3.62
CA PHE A 95 -10.64 4.46 5.06
C PHE A 95 -9.54 5.31 5.66
N VAL A 96 -9.88 6.22 6.57
CA VAL A 96 -8.88 6.95 7.36
C VAL A 96 -8.38 6.04 8.47
N ILE A 97 -7.07 5.77 8.49
CA ILE A 97 -6.43 4.88 9.46
C ILE A 97 -6.10 5.69 10.71
N LYS A 98 -6.60 5.24 11.86
CA LYS A 98 -6.43 5.91 13.16
C LYS A 98 -5.24 5.34 13.93
N ARG A 99 -4.87 6.00 15.04
CA ARG A 99 -3.84 5.50 15.99
C ARG A 99 -4.28 4.24 16.74
N ILE A 100 -5.59 4.05 16.85
CA ILE A 100 -6.19 2.80 17.33
C ILE A 100 -6.46 1.87 16.16
N LYS A 101 -6.66 0.58 16.45
CA LYS A 101 -7.09 -0.41 15.45
C LYS A 101 -8.31 0.11 14.69
N THR A 102 -8.16 0.16 13.38
CA THR A 102 -9.17 0.58 12.41
C THR A 102 -9.49 -0.62 11.54
N LEU A 103 -10.77 -1.03 11.55
CA LEU A 103 -11.26 -2.12 10.70
C LEU A 103 -11.66 -1.55 9.34
N LEU A 104 -11.06 -2.07 8.28
CA LEU A 104 -11.39 -1.78 6.89
C LEU A 104 -12.21 -2.95 6.37
N GLU A 105 -13.51 -2.74 6.17
CA GLU A 105 -14.40 -3.73 5.55
C GLU A 105 -14.48 -3.48 4.04
N ILE A 106 -13.77 -4.29 3.28
CA ILE A 106 -13.63 -4.14 1.83
C ILE A 106 -14.72 -4.93 1.14
N ILE A 107 -15.46 -4.25 0.27
CA ILE A 107 -16.56 -4.84 -0.50
C ILE A 107 -16.19 -4.80 -1.99
N ARG A 108 -16.35 -5.93 -2.68
CA ARG A 108 -16.28 -5.96 -4.15
C ARG A 108 -17.66 -5.63 -4.72
N PRO A 109 -17.78 -4.64 -5.64
CA PRO A 109 -19.07 -4.33 -6.24
C PRO A 109 -19.67 -5.55 -6.96
N PRO A 110 -21.00 -5.75 -6.92
CA PRO A 110 -21.66 -6.82 -7.66
C PRO A 110 -21.35 -6.75 -9.15
N LYS A 111 -21.19 -7.91 -9.80
CA LYS A 111 -20.86 -8.04 -11.24
C LYS A 111 -19.56 -7.34 -11.70
N PHE A 112 -18.74 -6.85 -10.76
CA PHE A 112 -17.52 -6.10 -11.10
C PHE A 112 -16.58 -6.90 -12.00
N ILE A 113 -16.32 -8.17 -11.67
CA ILE A 113 -15.41 -9.03 -12.44
C ILE A 113 -15.89 -9.17 -13.89
N GLU A 114 -17.16 -9.54 -14.07
CA GLU A 114 -17.77 -9.72 -15.40
C GLU A 114 -17.66 -8.46 -16.27
N LEU A 115 -17.86 -7.28 -15.66
CA LEU A 115 -17.74 -6.00 -16.37
C LEU A 115 -16.28 -5.63 -16.65
N ALA A 116 -15.40 -5.82 -15.67
CA ALA A 116 -13.99 -5.47 -15.79
C ALA A 116 -13.29 -6.32 -16.84
N GLU A 117 -13.53 -7.63 -16.89
CA GLU A 117 -12.97 -8.54 -17.89
C GLU A 117 -13.37 -8.18 -19.33
N LYS A 118 -14.51 -7.50 -19.52
CA LYS A 118 -14.95 -7.01 -20.85
C LYS A 118 -14.22 -5.75 -21.32
N ILE A 119 -13.71 -4.92 -20.41
CA ILE A 119 -13.16 -3.59 -20.73
C ILE A 119 -11.66 -3.45 -20.46
N ALA A 120 -11.09 -4.31 -19.63
CA ALA A 120 -9.71 -4.26 -19.17
C ALA A 120 -8.91 -5.49 -19.65
N THR A 121 -9.10 -5.89 -20.90
CA THR A 121 -8.42 -7.03 -21.53
C THR A 121 -6.90 -6.91 -21.48
N ASP A 122 -6.38 -5.69 -21.62
CA ASP A 122 -4.94 -5.39 -21.62
C ASP A 122 -4.50 -4.59 -20.39
N ALA A 123 -5.30 -4.62 -19.31
CA ALA A 123 -4.92 -3.91 -18.08
C ALA A 123 -3.74 -4.63 -17.40
N PRO A 124 -2.78 -3.86 -16.84
CA PRO A 124 -1.56 -4.44 -16.27
C PRO A 124 -1.80 -5.20 -14.95
N PHE A 125 -2.98 -5.05 -14.34
CA PHE A 125 -3.38 -5.80 -13.15
C PHE A 125 -4.69 -6.51 -13.44
N SER A 126 -4.76 -7.79 -13.10
CA SER A 126 -6.02 -8.55 -13.15
C SER A 126 -7.08 -7.91 -12.25
N PRO A 127 -8.36 -7.83 -12.70
CA PRO A 127 -9.44 -7.27 -11.89
C PRO A 127 -9.74 -8.10 -10.63
N HIS A 128 -9.26 -9.33 -10.54
CA HIS A 128 -9.37 -10.16 -9.34
C HIS A 128 -8.46 -9.69 -8.20
N VAL A 129 -7.40 -8.94 -8.52
CA VAL A 129 -6.44 -8.44 -7.53
C VAL A 129 -7.02 -7.25 -6.80
N CYS A 130 -7.35 -7.43 -5.53
CA CYS A 130 -7.64 -6.34 -4.61
C CYS A 130 -6.32 -5.68 -4.17
N ARG A 131 -6.25 -4.36 -4.28
CA ARG A 131 -5.08 -3.55 -3.90
C ARG A 131 -5.51 -2.46 -2.94
N ILE A 132 -5.00 -2.51 -1.74
CA ILE A 132 -5.20 -1.52 -0.69
C ILE A 132 -4.01 -0.58 -0.72
N ARG A 133 -4.19 0.55 -1.39
CA ARG A 133 -3.12 1.52 -1.63
C ARG A 133 -3.11 2.53 -0.50
N PHE A 134 -1.96 2.68 0.14
CA PHE A 134 -1.81 3.63 1.23
C PHE A 134 -1.44 5.01 0.71
N TRP A 135 -1.98 6.01 1.38
CA TRP A 135 -1.75 7.41 1.08
C TRP A 135 -1.81 8.23 2.36
N GLY A 136 -1.27 9.44 2.33
CA GLY A 136 -1.53 10.40 3.37
C GLY A 136 -1.18 11.82 2.97
N THR A 137 -1.64 12.78 3.77
CA THR A 137 -1.32 14.19 3.56
C THR A 137 0.21 14.34 3.58
N THR A 138 0.80 14.76 2.47
CA THR A 138 2.25 14.73 2.18
C THR A 138 2.83 13.32 2.00
N MET A 139 3.17 12.60 3.08
CA MET A 139 3.85 11.29 3.05
C MET A 139 2.99 10.16 3.63
N GLY A 140 2.05 10.51 4.51
CA GLY A 140 1.35 9.56 5.38
C GLY A 140 2.18 9.15 6.61
N ALA A 141 1.47 8.78 7.67
CA ALA A 141 2.05 8.23 8.88
C ALA A 141 2.38 6.74 8.70
N PRO A 142 3.40 6.21 9.41
CA PRO A 142 3.77 4.82 9.30
C PRO A 142 2.63 3.89 9.71
N ILE A 143 2.45 2.79 8.98
CA ILE A 143 1.30 1.88 9.14
C ILE A 143 1.71 0.60 9.85
N ARG A 144 0.85 0.18 10.79
CA ARG A 144 0.91 -1.14 11.43
C ARG A 144 -0.19 -2.04 10.91
N PHE A 145 0.20 -3.25 10.52
CA PHE A 145 -0.68 -4.33 10.11
C PHE A 145 -0.98 -5.24 11.30
N HIS A 146 -2.27 -5.51 11.57
CA HIS A 146 -2.71 -6.38 12.67
C HIS A 146 -3.30 -7.71 12.21
N GLY A 147 -3.75 -7.80 10.96
CA GLY A 147 -4.33 -9.03 10.42
C GLY A 147 -5.33 -8.77 9.30
N ILE A 148 -5.71 -9.86 8.64
CA ILE A 148 -6.69 -9.91 7.58
C ILE A 148 -7.58 -11.15 7.74
N GLU A 149 -8.88 -10.98 7.54
CA GLU A 149 -9.89 -12.00 7.77
C GLU A 149 -10.96 -11.97 6.66
N THR A 150 -11.45 -13.15 6.30
CA THR A 150 -12.58 -13.32 5.37
C THR A 150 -13.23 -14.68 5.64
N GLU A 151 -14.48 -14.87 5.23
CA GLU A 151 -15.18 -16.16 5.34
C GLU A 151 -14.61 -17.21 4.37
N GLY A 152 -14.08 -16.77 3.23
CA GLY A 152 -13.55 -17.64 2.17
C GLY A 152 -12.04 -17.71 2.16
N LYS A 153 -11.46 -18.25 1.07
CA LYS A 153 -10.00 -18.25 0.93
C LYS A 153 -9.50 -16.88 0.48
N ILE A 154 -8.29 -16.57 0.93
CA ILE A 154 -7.49 -15.44 0.52
C ILE A 154 -6.09 -15.92 0.16
N ARG A 155 -5.52 -15.34 -0.89
CA ARG A 155 -4.17 -15.67 -1.37
C ARG A 155 -3.45 -14.42 -1.88
N PRO A 156 -2.11 -14.44 -1.92
CA PRO A 156 -1.38 -13.46 -2.71
C PRO A 156 -1.75 -13.59 -4.20
N PRO A 157 -1.64 -12.50 -4.98
CA PRO A 157 -1.79 -12.57 -6.42
C PRO A 157 -0.72 -13.47 -7.04
N HIS A 158 -1.07 -14.17 -8.10
CA HIS A 158 -0.11 -14.88 -8.94
C HIS A 158 0.65 -13.90 -9.85
N ALA A 159 1.77 -14.35 -10.42
CA ALA A 159 2.64 -13.47 -11.21
C ALA A 159 1.93 -12.94 -12.47
N GLU A 160 1.10 -13.76 -13.10
CA GLU A 160 0.27 -13.44 -14.27
C GLU A 160 -0.89 -12.47 -13.96
N GLU A 161 -1.23 -12.28 -12.68
CA GLU A 161 -2.25 -11.34 -12.24
C GLU A 161 -1.68 -9.93 -11.99
N LEU A 162 -0.35 -9.79 -12.09
CA LEU A 162 0.42 -8.58 -11.82
C LEU A 162 1.18 -8.11 -13.08
N PRO A 163 1.67 -6.86 -13.10
CA PRO A 163 2.55 -6.40 -14.18
C PRO A 163 3.82 -7.25 -14.27
N GLY A 164 4.22 -7.64 -15.47
CA GLY A 164 5.40 -8.48 -15.69
C GLY A 164 6.75 -7.76 -15.50
N LEU A 165 6.75 -6.43 -15.41
CA LEU A 165 7.93 -5.61 -15.20
C LEU A 165 7.74 -4.66 -14.03
N SER A 166 8.86 -4.33 -13.37
CA SER A 166 8.90 -3.37 -12.28
C SER A 166 9.67 -2.11 -12.66
N TYR A 167 9.19 -0.96 -12.22
CA TYR A 167 9.87 0.34 -12.33
C TYR A 167 10.30 0.82 -10.95
N LEU A 168 11.62 0.84 -10.72
CA LEU A 168 12.19 1.39 -9.49
C LEU A 168 12.40 2.90 -9.63
N ALA A 169 11.76 3.67 -8.77
CA ALA A 169 11.95 5.11 -8.64
C ALA A 169 12.62 5.43 -7.30
N TYR A 170 13.83 5.98 -7.35
CA TYR A 170 14.58 6.48 -6.21
C TYR A 170 14.85 7.98 -6.37
N GLY A 171 14.68 8.75 -5.31
CA GLY A 171 14.85 10.20 -5.38
C GLY A 171 14.32 10.93 -4.16
N THR A 172 13.90 12.17 -4.36
CA THR A 172 13.53 13.11 -3.29
C THR A 172 12.07 12.95 -2.85
N SER A 173 11.55 13.94 -2.12
CA SER A 173 10.13 14.09 -1.79
C SER A 173 9.21 14.05 -3.01
N LEU A 174 9.67 14.52 -4.18
CA LEU A 174 8.91 14.45 -5.43
C LEU A 174 8.67 13.00 -5.85
N THR A 175 9.70 12.17 -5.81
CA THR A 175 9.61 10.73 -6.09
C THR A 175 8.71 10.05 -5.06
N GLN A 176 8.85 10.44 -3.80
CA GLN A 176 8.02 9.90 -2.74
C GLN A 176 6.52 10.24 -2.92
N GLY A 177 6.22 11.28 -3.70
CA GLY A 177 4.86 11.69 -4.03
C GLY A 177 4.34 12.84 -3.17
N ALA A 178 5.21 13.61 -2.52
CA ALA A 178 4.80 14.77 -1.73
C ALA A 178 3.90 15.70 -2.56
N TYR A 179 2.78 16.12 -1.98
CA TYR A 179 1.76 16.97 -2.60
C TYR A 179 1.03 16.40 -3.82
N ALA A 180 1.19 15.11 -4.15
CA ALA A 180 0.24 14.46 -5.06
C ALA A 180 -1.16 14.51 -4.45
N SER A 181 -2.21 14.56 -5.28
CA SER A 181 -3.58 14.58 -4.74
C SER A 181 -3.99 13.22 -4.15
N GLU A 182 -3.40 12.13 -4.65
CA GLU A 182 -3.61 10.75 -4.20
C GLU A 182 -2.37 9.89 -4.54
N SER A 183 -2.24 8.71 -3.92
CA SER A 183 -1.10 7.79 -4.14
C SER A 183 -0.85 7.46 -5.61
N HIS A 184 -1.93 7.21 -6.35
CA HIS A 184 -1.90 6.87 -7.77
C HIS A 184 -1.58 8.04 -8.71
N LEU A 185 -1.56 9.28 -8.19
CA LEU A 185 -1.30 10.51 -8.95
C LEU A 185 0.11 11.07 -8.74
N SER A 186 0.94 10.40 -7.95
CA SER A 186 2.38 10.70 -7.91
C SER A 186 3.03 10.39 -9.26
N TYR A 187 4.05 11.17 -9.66
CA TYR A 187 4.66 11.00 -10.99
C TYR A 187 5.17 9.56 -11.24
N PRO A 188 5.76 8.81 -10.27
CA PRO A 188 6.18 7.44 -10.53
C PRO A 188 5.01 6.53 -10.84
N ASN A 189 3.86 6.76 -10.21
CA ASN A 189 2.63 5.99 -10.45
C ASN A 189 1.99 6.34 -11.80
N LEU A 190 2.04 7.60 -12.23
CA LEU A 190 1.59 7.99 -13.57
C LEU A 190 2.45 7.34 -14.66
N VAL A 191 3.77 7.31 -14.47
CA VAL A 191 4.70 6.60 -15.36
C VAL A 191 4.41 5.11 -15.35
N GLY A 192 4.26 4.50 -14.16
CA GLY A 192 3.94 3.08 -14.02
C GLY A 192 2.64 2.68 -14.71
N CYS A 193 1.60 3.49 -14.55
CA CYS A 193 0.32 3.31 -15.23
C CYS A 193 0.47 3.37 -16.75
N ARG A 194 1.21 4.37 -17.26
CA ARG A 194 1.40 4.56 -18.71
C ARG A 194 2.21 3.43 -19.36
N LEU A 195 3.16 2.86 -18.63
CA LEU A 195 4.03 1.78 -19.08
C LEU A 195 3.47 0.38 -18.76
N GLY A 196 2.41 0.28 -17.95
CA GLY A 196 1.87 -1.00 -17.52
C GLY A 196 2.85 -1.79 -16.63
N VAL A 197 3.57 -1.10 -15.74
CA VAL A 197 4.61 -1.70 -14.88
C VAL A 197 4.32 -1.48 -13.39
N ASP A 198 4.87 -2.36 -12.56
CA ASP A 198 4.70 -2.29 -11.11
C ASP A 198 5.71 -1.34 -10.47
N VAL A 199 5.24 -0.32 -9.76
CA VAL A 199 6.10 0.78 -9.30
C VAL A 199 6.69 0.47 -7.94
N ILE A 200 8.02 0.42 -7.85
CA ILE A 200 8.76 0.42 -6.59
C ILE A 200 9.15 1.85 -6.25
N ASN A 201 8.59 2.43 -5.20
CA ASN A 201 8.83 3.82 -4.82
C ASN A 201 9.73 3.89 -3.57
N LEU A 202 11.00 4.25 -3.78
CA LEU A 202 11.99 4.51 -2.75
C LEU A 202 12.33 6.00 -2.63
N GLY A 203 11.42 6.88 -3.03
CA GLY A 203 11.59 8.33 -2.80
C GLY A 203 11.65 8.66 -1.32
N SER A 204 12.49 9.63 -0.95
CA SER A 204 12.69 10.07 0.44
C SER A 204 12.75 11.59 0.52
N SER A 205 11.91 12.20 1.36
CA SER A 205 12.03 13.62 1.71
C SER A 205 13.21 13.83 2.66
N CYS A 206 14.10 14.78 2.35
CA CYS A 206 15.26 15.11 3.19
C CYS A 206 16.27 13.95 3.38
N SER A 207 16.89 13.51 2.29
CA SER A 207 18.15 12.75 2.31
C SER A 207 19.32 13.57 2.87
#